data_AF-A0A8J6SQT5-F1
#
_entry.id   AF-A0A8J6SQT5-F1
#
_cell.length_a   1.000
_cell.length_b   1.000
_cell.length_c   1.000
_cell.angle_alpha   90.00
_cell.angle_beta   90.00
_cell.angle_gamma   90.00
#
_symmetry.space_group_name_H-M   'P 1'
#
loop_
_entity.id
_entity.type
_entity.pdbx_description
1 polymer ?
#
loop_
_entity_poly.entity_id
_entity_poly.type
_entity_poly.pdbx_seq_one_letter_code
_entity_poly.pdbx_strand_id
1 'polypeptide(L)'
;METLASILHQSEGEISFLVDDVQVCEDILPVNKAWRKFEQRLGFSLLAFSHNNSFEVIQESGNHPLVTAIHIAHSEHRPLLLTPDAIWLTIAQGFAQHINNNAEKLRSRFVGHSGKLELKVETQKFAQPSDWTEVIEKWSERIRHNVKPDIHSLMVCNFSTTTSIIQTASQVVMMEAFQQYFDYMLYAICGIPWIAVRGTEADWRSIRGRVEAIAAYDLGWWTERLLPICDALIDTVAGRPPLKFWQHIYKPKEIYGGEVITGWLADLFPYINHSVTHAPIQKNPILDIPRAELTVEDGISPTVLPTGLSKAPIALVTPQGEGDLEVVAGFIGVRQQDGYLHPEIGWAVREQNRFLKFLNTLKQKPGVRSPIDWSENQSQPEMPKELIQLHSHFDGGTIFAQSEYPWHIRALQDYTYHELKGTDKPFTGFIDIQGDRFTGFMDIEGDRCIAYGYVRRLNSRNRLWEWWVIVGKPVWEGTIPIFGQEVWTFTTEDVKVIAKGIPQLFERIAKAKGQYYFDDPDFQPDDSLSASR
;
A
#
# COMPACT_ATOMS: atom_id res chain seq x y z
N MET A 1 33.01 -14.83 20.93
CA MET A 1 32.91 -15.56 19.65
C MET A 1 31.48 -15.45 19.19
N GLU A 2 31.24 -15.36 17.89
CA GLU A 2 29.90 -15.34 17.33
C GLU A 2 29.38 -16.77 17.18
N THR A 3 28.11 -17.01 17.53
CA THR A 3 27.49 -18.34 17.42
C THR A 3 27.16 -18.62 15.97
N LEU A 4 27.66 -19.73 15.43
CA LEU A 4 27.29 -20.19 14.08
C LEU A 4 26.07 -21.09 14.13
N ALA A 5 25.27 -21.06 13.05
CA ALA A 5 24.09 -21.91 12.88
C ALA A 5 24.48 -23.34 12.47
N SER A 6 23.69 -24.32 12.89
CA SER A 6 23.88 -25.73 12.51
C SER A 6 23.46 -25.95 11.05
N ILE A 7 24.44 -26.26 10.20
CA ILE A 7 24.22 -26.54 8.77
C ILE A 7 23.48 -27.88 8.60
N LEU A 8 22.42 -27.85 7.80
CA LEU A 8 21.61 -29.00 7.40
C LEU A 8 22.09 -29.58 6.05
N HIS A 9 22.41 -28.72 5.10
CA HIS A 9 22.95 -29.07 3.78
C HIS A 9 23.88 -27.97 3.27
N GLN A 10 24.89 -28.34 2.49
CA GLN A 10 25.73 -27.40 1.74
C GLN A 10 26.20 -28.05 0.43
N SER A 11 26.08 -27.30 -0.67
CA SER A 11 26.60 -27.65 -1.99
C SER A 11 27.10 -26.40 -2.73
N GLU A 12 27.67 -26.57 -3.92
CA GLU A 12 28.10 -25.44 -4.75
C GLU A 12 26.88 -24.62 -5.22
N GLY A 13 26.60 -23.51 -4.53
CA GLY A 13 25.49 -22.60 -4.82
C GLY A 13 24.23 -22.76 -3.97
N GLU A 14 24.23 -23.60 -2.92
CA GLU A 14 23.15 -23.63 -1.92
C GLU A 14 23.70 -24.03 -0.54
N ILE A 15 23.23 -23.36 0.52
CA ILE A 15 23.42 -23.76 1.92
C ILE A 15 22.09 -23.67 2.66
N SER A 16 21.79 -24.60 3.56
CA SER A 16 20.67 -24.51 4.49
C SER A 16 21.07 -24.84 5.93
N PHE A 17 20.44 -24.18 6.90
CA PHE A 17 20.85 -24.20 8.30
C PHE A 17 19.69 -23.84 9.24
N LEU A 18 19.70 -24.42 10.46
CA LEU A 18 18.72 -24.15 11.52
C LEU A 18 18.88 -22.73 12.08
N VAL A 19 17.77 -22.05 12.40
CA VAL A 19 17.79 -20.66 12.89
C VAL A 19 17.07 -20.50 14.22
N ASP A 20 15.80 -20.90 14.31
CA ASP A 20 15.03 -20.92 15.57
C ASP A 20 14.61 -22.33 15.95
N ASP A 21 14.68 -22.63 17.25
CA ASP A 21 14.11 -23.84 17.84
C ASP A 21 12.59 -23.67 17.98
N VAL A 22 11.88 -23.91 16.88
CA VAL A 22 10.41 -23.82 16.76
C VAL A 22 9.84 -25.00 15.98
N GLN A 23 8.66 -25.48 16.37
CA GLN A 23 7.97 -26.52 15.62
C GLN A 23 7.45 -25.97 14.28
N VAL A 24 7.79 -26.67 13.21
CA VAL A 24 7.44 -26.33 11.81
C VAL A 24 5.92 -26.44 11.59
N CYS A 25 5.34 -25.50 10.84
CA CYS A 25 4.01 -25.69 10.26
C CYS A 25 4.07 -26.46 8.94
N GLU A 26 3.55 -27.69 8.95
CA GLU A 26 3.51 -28.59 7.78
C GLU A 26 2.32 -28.32 6.84
N ASP A 27 1.32 -27.55 7.28
CA ASP A 27 0.12 -27.26 6.48
C ASP A 27 0.44 -26.45 5.22
N ILE A 28 -0.05 -26.88 4.06
CA ILE A 28 0.16 -26.17 2.78
C ILE A 28 -0.75 -24.95 2.71
N LEU A 29 -0.19 -23.79 2.34
CA LEU A 29 -0.95 -22.55 2.20
C LEU A 29 -1.85 -22.59 0.95
N PRO A 30 -3.05 -22.00 0.99
CA PRO A 30 -3.92 -21.91 -0.19
C PRO A 30 -3.23 -21.11 -1.30
N VAL A 31 -3.30 -21.58 -2.55
CA VAL A 31 -2.64 -20.94 -3.70
C VAL A 31 -3.63 -20.35 -4.70
N ASN A 32 -3.19 -19.31 -5.40
CA ASN A 32 -3.90 -18.68 -6.53
C ASN A 32 -2.99 -18.54 -7.75
N LYS A 33 -3.58 -18.51 -8.95
CA LYS A 33 -2.83 -18.29 -10.19
C LYS A 33 -2.18 -16.91 -10.17
N ALA A 34 -0.85 -16.86 -10.35
CA ALA A 34 -0.05 -15.66 -10.13
C ALA A 34 -0.47 -14.48 -11.01
N TRP A 35 -0.83 -14.72 -12.28
CA TRP A 35 -1.31 -13.68 -13.19
C TRP A 35 -2.60 -12.99 -12.67
N ARG A 36 -3.56 -13.75 -12.11
CA ARG A 36 -4.79 -13.17 -11.54
C ARG A 36 -4.49 -12.31 -10.32
N LYS A 37 -3.62 -12.79 -9.43
CA LYS A 37 -3.20 -12.02 -8.24
C LYS A 37 -2.45 -10.74 -8.67
N PHE A 38 -1.70 -10.80 -9.76
CA PHE A 38 -1.00 -9.65 -10.33
C PHE A 38 -1.95 -8.63 -10.99
N GLU A 39 -2.95 -9.08 -11.75
CA GLU A 39 -4.03 -8.23 -12.28
C GLU A 39 -4.81 -7.53 -11.17
N GLN A 40 -5.24 -8.27 -10.14
CA GLN A 40 -5.92 -7.73 -8.97
C GLN A 40 -5.08 -6.67 -8.24
N ARG A 41 -3.79 -6.96 -8.02
CA ARG A 41 -2.84 -6.06 -7.36
C ARG A 41 -2.51 -4.80 -8.18
N LEU A 42 -2.60 -4.89 -9.51
CA LEU A 42 -2.34 -3.77 -10.40
C LEU A 42 -3.58 -2.95 -10.74
N GLY A 43 -4.78 -3.55 -10.70
CA GLY A 43 -6.06 -2.95 -11.09
C GLY A 43 -6.34 -2.95 -12.60
N PHE A 44 -5.58 -3.70 -13.40
CA PHE A 44 -5.68 -3.74 -14.87
C PHE A 44 -5.31 -5.12 -15.41
N SER A 45 -5.88 -5.50 -16.57
CA SER A 45 -5.52 -6.73 -17.27
C SER A 45 -4.12 -6.69 -17.89
N LEU A 46 -3.53 -7.87 -18.09
CA LEU A 46 -2.20 -8.02 -18.72
C LEU A 46 -2.30 -8.34 -20.21
N LEU A 47 -1.40 -7.77 -21.01
CA LEU A 47 -1.15 -8.14 -22.40
C LEU A 47 -0.14 -9.29 -22.51
N ALA A 48 0.81 -9.36 -21.57
CA ALA A 48 1.78 -10.44 -21.46
C ALA A 48 2.22 -10.63 -19.99
N PHE A 49 2.60 -11.85 -19.63
CA PHE A 49 3.11 -12.21 -18.31
C PHE A 49 4.29 -13.18 -18.46
N SER A 50 5.29 -13.01 -17.59
CA SER A 50 6.54 -13.80 -17.57
C SER A 50 6.35 -15.29 -17.27
N HIS A 51 5.30 -15.65 -16.54
CA HIS A 51 5.05 -17.01 -16.08
C HIS A 51 3.84 -17.63 -16.80
N ASN A 52 3.80 -18.96 -16.87
CA ASN A 52 2.69 -19.67 -17.50
C ASN A 52 1.37 -19.49 -16.70
N ASN A 53 0.22 -19.62 -17.38
CA ASN A 53 -1.11 -19.37 -16.78
C ASN A 53 -1.49 -20.36 -15.66
N SER A 54 -0.78 -21.49 -15.55
CA SER A 54 -0.90 -22.47 -14.47
C SER A 54 -0.08 -22.13 -13.23
N PHE A 55 0.86 -21.20 -13.30
CA PHE A 55 1.80 -20.89 -12.22
C PHE A 55 1.10 -20.28 -10.99
N GLU A 56 1.57 -20.65 -9.80
CA GLU A 56 0.87 -20.43 -8.53
C GLU A 56 1.75 -19.75 -7.48
N VAL A 57 1.09 -18.91 -6.67
CA VAL A 57 1.62 -18.22 -5.50
C VAL A 57 0.61 -18.33 -4.38
N ILE A 58 1.03 -18.26 -3.12
CA ILE A 58 0.15 -18.31 -1.95
C ILE A 58 -0.92 -17.20 -2.03
N GLN A 59 -2.07 -17.40 -1.40
CA GLN A 59 -3.19 -16.46 -1.43
C GLN A 59 -2.89 -15.17 -0.65
N GLU A 60 -2.15 -15.29 0.44
CA GLU A 60 -1.87 -14.29 1.47
C GLU A 60 -1.26 -13.03 0.87
N SER A 61 -1.81 -11.86 1.21
CA SER A 61 -1.48 -10.59 0.55
C SER A 61 -0.82 -9.60 1.50
N GLY A 62 0.50 -9.42 1.35
CA GLY A 62 1.24 -8.30 1.94
C GLY A 62 1.77 -7.36 0.86
N ASN A 63 2.27 -6.18 1.26
CA ASN A 63 2.63 -5.12 0.31
C ASN A 63 3.85 -5.47 -0.56
N HIS A 64 4.89 -6.10 0.02
CA HIS A 64 6.12 -6.50 -0.67
C HIS A 64 6.38 -8.01 -0.49
N PRO A 65 6.38 -8.86 -1.54
CA PRO A 65 6.47 -10.31 -1.37
C PRO A 65 7.72 -10.87 -0.65
N LEU A 66 8.92 -10.27 -0.78
CA LEU A 66 10.07 -10.63 0.10
C LEU A 66 9.72 -10.50 1.59
N VAL A 67 9.05 -9.41 1.96
CA VAL A 67 8.61 -9.14 3.33
C VAL A 67 7.48 -10.08 3.73
N THR A 68 6.55 -10.39 2.81
CA THR A 68 5.49 -11.38 3.05
C THR A 68 6.06 -12.79 3.29
N ALA A 69 7.03 -13.23 2.50
CA ALA A 69 7.69 -14.53 2.66
C ALA A 69 8.39 -14.62 4.03
N ILE A 70 9.17 -13.59 4.40
CA ILE A 70 9.89 -13.56 5.68
C ILE A 70 8.92 -13.44 6.87
N HIS A 71 7.88 -12.61 6.76
CA HIS A 71 6.85 -12.43 7.78
C HIS A 71 6.15 -13.77 8.08
N ILE A 72 5.60 -14.42 7.05
CA ILE A 72 4.87 -15.69 7.20
C ILE A 72 5.82 -16.81 7.67
N ALA A 73 7.05 -16.86 7.16
CA ALA A 73 8.07 -17.79 7.64
C ALA A 73 8.33 -17.65 9.14
N HIS A 74 8.35 -16.41 9.64
CA HIS A 74 8.58 -16.08 11.06
C HIS A 74 7.35 -16.27 11.95
N SER A 75 6.14 -15.93 11.47
CA SER A 75 4.90 -16.01 12.25
C SER A 75 4.28 -17.41 12.28
N GLU A 76 4.45 -18.19 11.21
CA GLU A 76 3.89 -19.55 11.06
C GLU A 76 4.98 -20.64 11.12
N HIS A 77 6.22 -20.31 11.50
CA HIS A 77 7.34 -21.25 11.61
C HIS A 77 7.55 -22.08 10.33
N ARG A 78 7.72 -21.40 9.18
CA ARG A 78 7.91 -22.04 7.88
C ARG A 78 9.33 -21.85 7.36
N PRO A 79 9.91 -22.82 6.65
CA PRO A 79 11.19 -22.64 6.01
C PRO A 79 11.20 -21.47 5.01
N LEU A 80 12.32 -20.76 4.91
CA LEU A 80 12.49 -19.61 4.03
C LEU A 80 13.58 -19.87 2.98
N LEU A 81 13.33 -19.52 1.71
CA LEU A 81 14.31 -19.63 0.62
C LEU A 81 14.66 -18.26 0.04
N LEU A 82 15.91 -17.84 0.23
CA LEU A 82 16.46 -16.58 -0.29
C LEU A 82 17.45 -16.82 -1.44
N THR A 83 17.48 -15.89 -2.39
CA THR A 83 18.36 -15.88 -3.57
C THR A 83 19.12 -14.56 -3.68
N PRO A 84 20.25 -14.51 -4.41
CA PRO A 84 20.97 -13.26 -4.67
C PRO A 84 20.08 -12.26 -5.40
N ASP A 85 19.26 -12.73 -6.35
CA ASP A 85 18.33 -11.90 -7.12
C ASP A 85 17.28 -11.21 -6.24
N ALA A 86 16.74 -11.90 -5.23
CA ALA A 86 15.76 -11.29 -4.32
C ALA A 86 16.37 -10.14 -3.50
N ILE A 87 17.56 -10.36 -2.92
CA ILE A 87 18.24 -9.32 -2.13
C ILE A 87 18.72 -8.19 -3.03
N TRP A 88 19.35 -8.50 -4.16
CA TRP A 88 19.84 -7.49 -5.10
C TRP A 88 18.72 -6.68 -5.74
N LEU A 89 17.58 -7.29 -6.09
CA LEU A 89 16.45 -6.57 -6.68
C LEU A 89 15.85 -5.56 -5.72
N THR A 90 15.66 -5.91 -4.44
CA THR A 90 15.19 -4.94 -3.43
C THR A 90 16.18 -3.78 -3.27
N ILE A 91 17.49 -4.04 -3.23
CA ILE A 91 18.52 -2.98 -3.19
C ILE A 91 18.51 -2.15 -4.49
N ALA A 92 18.42 -2.76 -5.66
CA ALA A 92 18.35 -2.04 -6.93
C ALA A 92 17.08 -1.17 -7.05
N GLN A 93 15.96 -1.62 -6.47
CA GLN A 93 14.72 -0.84 -6.36
C GLN A 93 14.87 0.33 -5.38
N GLY A 94 15.54 0.15 -4.24
CA GLY A 94 15.90 1.25 -3.33
C GLY A 94 16.82 2.29 -3.97
N PHE A 95 17.78 1.87 -4.78
CA PHE A 95 18.64 2.77 -5.56
C PHE A 95 17.85 3.52 -6.66
N ALA A 96 16.95 2.83 -7.37
CA ALA A 96 16.06 3.48 -8.35
C ALA A 96 15.13 4.52 -7.70
N GLN A 97 14.62 4.25 -6.49
CA GLN A 97 13.88 5.23 -5.69
C GLN A 97 14.77 6.43 -5.34
N HIS A 98 16.01 6.22 -4.88
CA HIS A 98 16.94 7.31 -4.62
C HIS A 98 17.18 8.19 -5.85
N ILE A 99 17.42 7.60 -7.02
CA ILE A 99 17.61 8.33 -8.29
C ILE A 99 16.37 9.17 -8.63
N ASN A 100 15.16 8.60 -8.52
CA ASN A 100 13.91 9.32 -8.81
C ASN A 100 13.68 10.47 -7.82
N ASN A 101 13.84 10.21 -6.52
CA ASN A 101 13.65 11.19 -5.44
C ASN A 101 14.68 12.34 -5.50
N ASN A 102 15.85 12.10 -6.10
CA ASN A 102 16.94 13.07 -6.26
C ASN A 102 17.20 13.44 -7.72
N ALA A 103 16.23 13.25 -8.63
CA ALA A 103 16.43 13.36 -10.08
C ALA A 103 16.89 14.75 -10.56
N GLU A 104 16.63 15.80 -9.77
CA GLU A 104 17.16 17.16 -9.95
C GLU A 104 18.64 17.27 -9.52
N LYS A 105 18.95 16.73 -8.34
CA LYS A 105 20.26 16.85 -7.66
C LYS A 105 21.34 15.98 -8.30
N LEU A 106 21.00 14.73 -8.60
CA LEU A 106 21.90 13.77 -9.26
C LEU A 106 21.98 14.00 -10.79
N ARG A 107 21.19 14.93 -11.32
CA ARG A 107 21.02 15.17 -12.76
C ARG A 107 22.32 15.25 -13.53
N SER A 108 23.27 16.07 -13.10
CA SER A 108 24.53 16.30 -13.81
C SER A 108 25.43 15.07 -13.88
N ARG A 109 25.08 13.99 -13.16
CA ARG A 109 25.71 12.66 -13.25
C ARG A 109 24.97 11.70 -14.20
N PHE A 110 23.83 12.12 -14.79
CA PHE A 110 22.94 11.29 -15.62
C PHE A 110 22.37 11.99 -16.89
N VAL A 111 21.65 13.13 -16.79
CA VAL A 111 20.94 13.85 -17.90
C VAL A 111 20.81 15.38 -17.63
N GLY A 112 19.76 16.11 -18.11
CA GLY A 112 19.79 17.59 -18.18
C GLY A 112 18.49 18.46 -18.20
N HIS A 113 17.35 18.10 -17.58
CA HIS A 113 16.06 18.86 -17.63
C HIS A 113 15.04 18.53 -16.47
N SER A 114 14.18 19.46 -15.98
CA SER A 114 13.60 19.52 -14.59
C SER A 114 12.03 19.52 -14.32
N GLY A 115 11.54 19.01 -13.14
CA GLY A 115 10.15 19.12 -12.54
C GLY A 115 9.61 17.82 -11.83
N LYS A 116 8.55 17.66 -10.97
CA LYS A 116 7.41 18.40 -10.28
C LYS A 116 6.82 17.48 -9.10
N LEU A 117 5.74 17.87 -8.35
CA LEU A 117 4.79 17.10 -7.42
C LEU A 117 4.99 17.27 -5.86
N GLU A 118 4.20 16.80 -4.84
CA GLU A 118 3.09 15.78 -4.60
C GLU A 118 2.36 15.92 -3.17
N LEU A 119 1.40 15.06 -2.65
CA LEU A 119 1.04 14.71 -1.17
C LEU A 119 -0.40 14.24 -0.59
N LYS A 120 -1.06 14.74 0.53
CA LYS A 120 -1.82 13.92 1.61
C LYS A 120 -3.40 13.96 1.89
N VAL A 121 -3.97 13.02 2.75
CA VAL A 121 -5.39 12.67 3.24
C VAL A 121 -5.40 11.73 4.54
N GLU A 122 -6.48 11.38 5.32
CA GLU A 122 -6.54 10.17 6.28
C GLU A 122 -7.90 9.69 6.99
N THR A 123 -8.03 8.40 7.47
CA THR A 123 -9.22 7.75 8.19
C THR A 123 -8.94 6.38 8.98
N GLN A 124 -9.93 5.53 9.42
CA GLN A 124 -9.85 4.52 10.55
C GLN A 124 -10.31 2.99 10.42
N LYS A 125 -9.77 2.10 11.32
CA LYS A 125 -10.33 0.96 12.16
C LYS A 125 -11.06 -0.35 11.67
N PHE A 126 -10.96 -1.43 12.51
CA PHE A 126 -11.72 -2.74 12.59
C PHE A 126 -11.77 -3.25 14.09
N ALA A 127 -12.17 -4.46 14.60
CA ALA A 127 -12.42 -5.85 14.11
C ALA A 127 -13.53 -6.68 14.91
N GLN A 128 -13.31 -7.94 15.38
CA GLN A 128 -14.33 -8.91 15.92
C GLN A 128 -13.85 -9.89 17.07
N PRO A 129 -14.74 -10.66 17.77
CA PRO A 129 -14.43 -11.33 19.06
C PRO A 129 -14.63 -12.87 19.20
N SER A 130 -14.61 -13.71 18.15
CA SER A 130 -14.98 -15.14 18.26
C SER A 130 -13.95 -16.08 18.94
N ASP A 131 -12.72 -15.65 19.16
CA ASP A 131 -11.57 -16.57 19.18
C ASP A 131 -11.05 -16.92 20.59
N TRP A 132 -11.86 -16.67 21.63
CA TRP A 132 -11.39 -16.63 23.03
C TRP A 132 -11.48 -17.94 23.81
N THR A 133 -12.32 -18.90 23.41
CA THR A 133 -12.63 -20.09 24.24
C THR A 133 -11.40 -20.96 24.54
N GLU A 134 -10.56 -21.22 23.54
CA GLU A 134 -9.38 -22.09 23.68
C GLU A 134 -8.21 -21.44 24.46
N VAL A 135 -8.23 -20.10 24.56
CA VAL A 135 -7.23 -19.32 25.29
C VAL A 135 -7.48 -19.41 26.80
N ILE A 136 -8.75 -19.34 27.21
CA ILE A 136 -9.18 -19.31 28.61
C ILE A 136 -8.83 -20.60 29.36
N GLU A 137 -9.08 -21.77 28.76
CA GLU A 137 -8.79 -23.06 29.40
C GLU A 137 -7.30 -23.23 29.73
N LYS A 138 -6.43 -22.72 28.85
CA LYS A 138 -4.96 -22.77 29.01
C LYS A 138 -4.45 -21.82 30.10
N TRP A 139 -5.16 -20.72 30.37
CA TRP A 139 -4.85 -19.85 31.51
C TRP A 139 -5.30 -20.45 32.84
N SER A 140 -6.46 -21.12 32.89
CA SER A 140 -6.96 -21.75 34.11
C SER A 140 -5.97 -22.73 34.74
N GLU A 141 -5.42 -23.64 33.92
CA GLU A 141 -4.54 -24.70 34.43
C GLU A 141 -3.21 -24.10 34.92
N ARG A 142 -2.81 -22.91 34.46
CA ARG A 142 -1.64 -22.20 35.00
C ARG A 142 -1.92 -21.54 36.35
N ILE A 143 -3.11 -20.96 36.56
CA ILE A 143 -3.50 -20.45 37.89
C ILE A 143 -3.57 -21.60 38.90
N ARG A 144 -4.16 -22.75 38.52
CA ARG A 144 -4.27 -23.96 39.35
C ARG A 144 -2.97 -24.41 39.99
N HIS A 145 -1.84 -24.29 39.28
CA HIS A 145 -0.52 -24.69 39.77
C HIS A 145 0.14 -23.66 40.71
N ASN A 146 -0.43 -22.46 40.87
CA ASN A 146 0.12 -21.35 41.64
C ASN A 146 -0.75 -20.90 42.83
N VAL A 147 -2.00 -21.39 42.94
CA VAL A 147 -2.82 -21.29 44.16
C VAL A 147 -2.84 -22.61 44.93
N LYS A 148 -3.23 -22.56 46.22
CA LYS A 148 -3.45 -23.76 47.03
C LYS A 148 -4.55 -24.63 46.41
N PRO A 149 -4.41 -25.97 46.33
CA PRO A 149 -5.34 -26.84 45.62
C PRO A 149 -6.82 -26.63 45.98
N ASP A 150 -7.10 -26.48 47.28
CA ASP A 150 -8.45 -26.28 47.84
C ASP A 150 -9.18 -25.07 47.20
N ILE A 151 -8.42 -24.01 46.90
CA ILE A 151 -8.93 -22.76 46.32
C ILE A 151 -9.30 -22.94 44.85
N HIS A 152 -8.59 -23.80 44.10
CA HIS A 152 -8.99 -24.11 42.73
C HIS A 152 -10.29 -24.91 42.70
N SER A 153 -10.42 -25.93 43.55
CA SER A 153 -11.64 -26.74 43.68
C SER A 153 -12.85 -25.98 44.23
N LEU A 154 -12.64 -24.83 44.87
CA LEU A 154 -13.70 -23.94 45.36
C LEU A 154 -14.30 -23.06 44.26
N MET A 155 -13.52 -22.75 43.22
CA MET A 155 -13.83 -21.71 42.23
C MET A 155 -14.23 -22.25 40.84
N VAL A 156 -13.69 -23.39 40.41
CA VAL A 156 -14.06 -24.01 39.11
C VAL A 156 -15.29 -24.89 39.28
N CYS A 157 -16.29 -24.69 38.42
CA CYS A 157 -17.49 -25.52 38.36
C CYS A 157 -17.14 -26.98 38.02
N ASN A 158 -17.63 -27.92 38.83
CA ASN A 158 -17.52 -29.37 38.62
C ASN A 158 -18.82 -30.13 38.96
N PHE A 159 -19.94 -29.40 39.06
CA PHE A 159 -21.27 -29.94 39.36
C PHE A 159 -21.79 -30.83 38.22
N SER A 160 -22.76 -31.70 38.52
CA SER A 160 -23.37 -32.64 37.56
C SER A 160 -24.11 -32.00 36.37
N THR A 161 -24.31 -30.68 36.38
CA THR A 161 -24.88 -29.87 35.29
C THR A 161 -23.84 -29.06 34.51
N THR A 162 -22.55 -29.18 34.84
CA THR A 162 -21.47 -28.39 34.22
C THR A 162 -21.19 -28.92 32.81
N THR A 163 -21.38 -28.07 31.80
CA THR A 163 -20.84 -28.28 30.44
C THR A 163 -19.44 -27.69 30.34
N SER A 164 -18.67 -28.04 29.30
CA SER A 164 -17.37 -27.42 29.03
C SER A 164 -17.45 -25.89 29.05
N ILE A 165 -18.42 -25.29 28.36
CA ILE A 165 -18.65 -23.84 28.33
C ILE A 165 -18.83 -23.25 29.75
N ILE A 166 -19.57 -23.93 30.64
CA ILE A 166 -19.77 -23.48 32.04
C ILE A 166 -18.49 -23.65 32.85
N GLN A 167 -17.70 -24.70 32.57
CA GLN A 167 -16.38 -24.90 33.15
C GLN A 167 -15.45 -23.76 32.73
N THR A 168 -15.26 -23.51 31.43
CA THR A 168 -14.47 -22.39 30.86
C THR A 168 -14.91 -21.05 31.45
N ALA A 169 -16.21 -20.78 31.59
CA ALA A 169 -16.72 -19.56 32.21
C ALA A 169 -16.32 -19.41 33.68
N SER A 170 -16.41 -20.48 34.48
CA SER A 170 -15.97 -20.45 35.89
C SER A 170 -14.46 -20.25 36.04
N GLN A 171 -13.68 -20.64 35.03
CA GLN A 171 -12.24 -20.39 34.97
C GLN A 171 -11.92 -18.91 34.69
N VAL A 172 -12.74 -18.18 33.92
CA VAL A 172 -12.62 -16.71 33.80
C VAL A 172 -12.88 -16.03 35.15
N VAL A 173 -13.88 -16.49 35.91
CA VAL A 173 -14.17 -15.95 37.26
C VAL A 173 -13.00 -16.19 38.23
N MET A 174 -12.27 -17.29 38.07
CA MET A 174 -10.99 -17.49 38.77
C MET A 174 -9.92 -16.48 38.32
N MET A 175 -9.76 -16.24 37.01
CA MET A 175 -8.81 -15.23 36.52
C MET A 175 -9.12 -13.83 37.09
N GLU A 176 -10.41 -13.45 37.11
CA GLU A 176 -10.89 -12.20 37.70
C GLU A 176 -10.54 -12.09 39.19
N ALA A 177 -10.74 -13.17 39.96
CA ALA A 177 -10.43 -13.20 41.39
C ALA A 177 -8.93 -13.02 41.71
N PHE A 178 -8.03 -13.34 40.76
CA PHE A 178 -6.58 -13.23 40.94
C PHE A 178 -5.91 -12.14 40.07
N GLN A 179 -6.66 -11.31 39.34
CA GLN A 179 -6.12 -10.28 38.44
C GLN A 179 -5.27 -9.19 39.12
N GLN A 180 -5.33 -9.07 40.45
CA GLN A 180 -4.47 -8.17 41.24
C GLN A 180 -3.14 -8.81 41.67
N TYR A 181 -2.89 -10.07 41.28
CA TYR A 181 -1.71 -10.85 41.66
C TYR A 181 -0.97 -11.49 40.46
N PHE A 182 -1.58 -11.53 39.27
CA PHE A 182 -0.98 -12.07 38.04
C PHE A 182 -1.36 -11.24 36.81
N ASP A 183 -0.36 -10.85 36.01
CA ASP A 183 -0.56 -10.26 34.69
C ASP A 183 -0.79 -11.34 33.62
N TYR A 184 -1.93 -11.31 32.94
CA TYR A 184 -2.31 -12.30 31.93
C TYR A 184 -1.81 -11.92 30.52
N MET A 185 -0.54 -12.21 30.24
CA MET A 185 0.06 -11.98 28.91
C MET A 185 0.10 -13.24 28.04
N LEU A 186 -0.08 -13.06 26.73
CA LEU A 186 0.12 -14.07 25.69
C LEU A 186 1.43 -13.80 24.95
N TYR A 187 2.37 -14.74 25.06
CA TYR A 187 3.54 -14.76 24.19
C TYR A 187 3.27 -15.71 23.02
N ALA A 188 3.04 -15.16 21.83
CA ALA A 188 3.27 -15.90 20.60
C ALA A 188 4.79 -16.12 20.48
N ILE A 189 5.24 -17.36 20.62
CA ILE A 189 6.59 -17.72 20.19
C ILE A 189 6.57 -17.69 18.66
N CYS A 190 7.39 -16.84 18.07
CA CYS A 190 7.66 -16.76 16.64
C CYS A 190 9.14 -17.06 16.37
N GLY A 191 9.48 -17.40 15.13
CA GLY A 191 10.83 -17.70 14.66
C GLY A 191 10.83 -18.41 13.30
N ILE A 192 11.99 -18.53 12.65
CA ILE A 192 12.13 -19.27 11.38
C ILE A 192 12.89 -20.57 11.66
N PRO A 193 12.33 -21.78 11.40
CA PRO A 193 12.96 -23.03 11.79
C PRO A 193 14.30 -23.28 11.08
N TRP A 194 14.34 -23.10 9.76
CA TRP A 194 15.57 -23.07 8.97
C TRP A 194 15.44 -22.18 7.74
N ILE A 195 16.59 -21.73 7.24
CA ILE A 195 16.70 -20.90 6.03
C ILE A 195 17.56 -21.65 5.02
N ALA A 196 17.19 -21.57 3.75
CA ALA A 196 18.03 -21.93 2.62
C ALA A 196 18.46 -20.65 1.87
N VAL A 197 19.76 -20.56 1.56
CA VAL A 197 20.38 -19.44 0.84
C VAL A 197 21.05 -19.99 -0.41
N ARG A 198 20.61 -19.51 -1.57
CA ARG A 198 21.17 -19.87 -2.89
C ARG A 198 22.21 -18.86 -3.37
N GLY A 199 22.91 -19.24 -4.43
CA GLY A 199 23.95 -18.43 -5.07
C GLY A 199 25.35 -18.78 -4.58
N THR A 200 26.34 -18.56 -5.43
CA THR A 200 27.75 -18.78 -5.12
C THR A 200 28.32 -17.65 -4.27
N GLU A 201 29.46 -17.88 -3.61
CA GLU A 201 30.19 -16.82 -2.90
C GLU A 201 30.54 -15.64 -3.84
N ALA A 202 30.77 -15.91 -5.12
CA ALA A 202 31.02 -14.87 -6.13
C ALA A 202 29.80 -13.97 -6.38
N ASP A 203 28.58 -14.51 -6.34
CA ASP A 203 27.34 -13.73 -6.50
C ASP A 203 27.14 -12.77 -5.32
N TRP A 204 27.35 -13.24 -4.09
CA TRP A 204 27.22 -12.42 -2.88
C TRP A 204 28.35 -11.38 -2.76
N ARG A 205 29.58 -11.71 -3.19
CA ARG A 205 30.67 -10.72 -3.34
C ARG A 205 30.39 -9.69 -4.43
N SER A 206 29.74 -10.09 -5.53
CA SER A 206 29.28 -9.19 -6.59
C SER A 206 28.22 -8.21 -6.09
N ILE A 207 27.27 -8.67 -5.27
CA ILE A 207 26.29 -7.81 -4.59
C ILE A 207 27.00 -6.80 -3.68
N ARG A 208 27.94 -7.26 -2.82
CA ARG A 208 28.71 -6.39 -1.92
C ARG A 208 29.44 -5.27 -2.68
N GLY A 209 30.18 -5.62 -3.74
CA GLY A 209 30.90 -4.63 -4.55
C GLY A 209 29.99 -3.63 -5.26
N ARG A 210 28.75 -4.03 -5.61
CA ARG A 210 27.73 -3.10 -6.13
C ARG A 210 27.17 -2.18 -5.05
N VAL A 211 27.03 -2.67 -3.81
CA VAL A 211 26.65 -1.84 -2.65
C VAL A 211 27.72 -0.78 -2.38
N GLU A 212 29.01 -1.12 -2.44
CA GLU A 212 30.10 -0.14 -2.35
C GLU A 212 30.04 0.89 -3.50
N ALA A 213 29.74 0.45 -4.72
CA ALA A 213 29.65 1.32 -5.89
C ALA A 213 28.47 2.32 -5.85
N ILE A 214 27.31 1.95 -5.28
CA ILE A 214 26.17 2.88 -5.18
C ILE A 214 26.36 3.98 -4.13
N ALA A 215 27.28 3.80 -3.16
CA ALA A 215 27.59 4.82 -2.15
C ALA A 215 27.99 6.16 -2.77
N ALA A 216 28.67 6.11 -3.93
CA ALA A 216 29.11 7.27 -4.70
C ALA A 216 27.96 8.21 -5.12
N TYR A 217 26.71 7.72 -5.20
CA TYR A 217 25.53 8.50 -5.57
C TYR A 217 24.82 9.08 -4.33
N ASP A 218 25.59 9.66 -3.41
CA ASP A 218 25.11 10.31 -2.17
C ASP A 218 24.34 9.35 -1.22
N LEU A 219 24.70 8.07 -1.24
CA LEU A 219 24.02 6.98 -0.52
C LEU A 219 24.83 6.35 0.63
N GLY A 220 25.97 6.95 1.03
CA GLY A 220 26.85 6.47 2.11
C GLY A 220 26.10 5.94 3.34
N TRP A 221 25.24 6.79 3.90
CA TRP A 221 24.34 6.54 5.04
C TRP A 221 23.48 5.27 4.94
N TRP A 222 23.15 4.81 3.73
CA TRP A 222 22.41 3.57 3.50
C TRP A 222 23.36 2.40 3.24
N THR A 223 24.42 2.62 2.47
CA THR A 223 25.42 1.58 2.18
C THR A 223 26.18 1.11 3.43
N GLU A 224 26.42 1.99 4.39
CA GLU A 224 26.98 1.65 5.72
C GLU A 224 26.10 0.65 6.49
N ARG A 225 24.79 0.64 6.23
CA ARG A 225 23.83 -0.33 6.82
C ARG A 225 23.74 -1.62 6.01
N LEU A 226 23.90 -1.56 4.69
CA LEU A 226 23.88 -2.73 3.81
C LEU A 226 25.16 -3.58 3.88
N LEU A 227 26.34 -2.97 4.05
CA LEU A 227 27.62 -3.70 3.99
C LEU A 227 27.75 -4.83 5.03
N PRO A 228 27.41 -4.64 6.33
CA PRO A 228 27.41 -5.74 7.30
C PRO A 228 26.44 -6.88 6.94
N ILE A 229 25.32 -6.57 6.28
CA ILE A 229 24.36 -7.58 5.81
C ILE A 229 24.98 -8.38 4.66
N CYS A 230 25.65 -7.72 3.72
CA CYS A 230 26.38 -8.38 2.64
C CYS A 230 27.53 -9.26 3.16
N ASP A 231 28.28 -8.79 4.16
CA ASP A 231 29.36 -9.57 4.78
C ASP A 231 28.82 -10.81 5.51
N ALA A 232 27.73 -10.70 6.26
CA ALA A 232 27.07 -11.86 6.90
C ALA A 232 26.48 -12.88 5.91
N LEU A 233 26.00 -12.41 4.75
CA LEU A 233 25.54 -13.27 3.65
C LEU A 233 26.70 -14.02 2.97
N ILE A 234 27.85 -13.36 2.77
CA ILE A 234 29.08 -14.00 2.26
C ILE A 234 29.59 -15.04 3.26
N ASP A 235 29.67 -14.70 4.54
CA ASP A 235 30.08 -15.63 5.59
C ASP A 235 29.14 -16.85 5.69
N THR A 236 27.84 -16.64 5.46
CA THR A 236 26.85 -17.73 5.38
C THR A 236 27.17 -18.72 4.26
N VAL A 237 27.29 -18.28 3.00
CA VAL A 237 27.58 -19.21 1.90
C VAL A 237 28.98 -19.83 1.96
N ALA A 238 29.93 -19.14 2.62
CA ALA A 238 31.25 -19.67 2.96
C ALA A 238 31.24 -20.69 4.13
N GLY A 239 30.08 -21.24 4.51
CA GLY A 239 29.94 -22.28 5.53
C GLY A 239 30.04 -21.78 6.97
N ARG A 240 29.86 -20.47 7.21
CA ARG A 240 29.90 -19.84 8.54
C ARG A 240 28.66 -18.97 8.80
N PRO A 241 27.42 -19.50 8.69
CA PRO A 241 26.19 -18.75 8.94
C PRO A 241 26.13 -18.17 10.37
N PRO A 242 26.15 -16.85 10.57
CA PRO A 242 26.08 -16.25 11.90
C PRO A 242 24.64 -16.32 12.43
N LEU A 243 24.42 -17.14 13.47
CA LEU A 243 23.08 -17.50 13.97
C LEU A 243 22.27 -16.27 14.42
N LYS A 244 22.92 -15.35 15.15
CA LYS A 244 22.26 -14.14 15.65
C LYS A 244 21.78 -13.24 14.51
N PHE A 245 22.59 -13.06 13.47
CA PHE A 245 22.19 -12.29 12.29
C PHE A 245 20.92 -12.87 11.66
N TRP A 246 20.84 -14.20 11.49
CA TRP A 246 19.66 -14.83 10.91
C TRP A 246 18.42 -14.74 11.80
N GLN A 247 18.56 -14.89 13.13
CA GLN A 247 17.49 -14.65 14.10
C GLN A 247 17.03 -13.18 14.12
N HIS A 248 17.87 -12.24 13.69
CA HIS A 248 17.56 -10.81 13.60
C HIS A 248 17.04 -10.39 12.21
N ILE A 249 16.58 -11.31 11.36
CA ILE A 249 16.06 -10.97 10.02
C ILE A 249 14.78 -10.12 10.05
N TYR A 250 13.78 -10.52 10.85
CA TYR A 250 12.45 -9.90 10.84
C TYR A 250 12.18 -9.05 12.09
N LYS A 251 12.22 -9.68 13.26
CA LYS A 251 12.06 -9.06 14.58
C LYS A 251 12.74 -9.98 15.60
N PRO A 252 13.78 -9.54 16.32
CA PRO A 252 14.43 -10.36 17.33
C PRO A 252 13.56 -10.49 18.59
N LYS A 253 13.76 -11.56 19.36
CA LYS A 253 12.95 -11.95 20.54
C LYS A 253 13.00 -10.89 21.66
N GLU A 254 14.10 -10.16 21.72
CA GLU A 254 14.34 -9.02 22.59
C GLU A 254 13.41 -7.81 22.31
N ILE A 255 12.79 -7.74 21.12
CA ILE A 255 11.95 -6.62 20.65
C ILE A 255 10.54 -7.14 20.26
N TYR A 256 9.97 -8.05 21.05
CA TYR A 256 8.62 -8.60 20.80
C TYR A 256 7.52 -7.66 21.30
N GLY A 257 6.96 -6.90 20.36
CA GLY A 257 5.75 -6.07 20.52
C GLY A 257 5.33 -5.44 19.20
N GLY A 258 4.03 -5.23 18.98
CA GLY A 258 3.46 -4.54 17.80
C GLY A 258 3.64 -5.24 16.43
N GLU A 259 2.87 -4.80 15.43
CA GLU A 259 2.89 -5.32 14.04
C GLU A 259 3.97 -4.63 13.17
N VAL A 260 5.19 -4.60 13.68
CA VAL A 260 6.33 -3.85 13.10
C VAL A 260 7.56 -4.72 12.83
N ILE A 261 8.41 -4.26 11.92
CA ILE A 261 9.70 -4.86 11.53
C ILE A 261 10.82 -4.07 12.20
N THR A 262 11.73 -4.77 12.88
CA THR A 262 12.91 -4.18 13.55
C THR A 262 14.23 -4.88 13.17
N GLY A 263 14.15 -6.06 12.55
CA GLY A 263 15.28 -6.81 12.02
C GLY A 263 15.94 -6.19 10.78
N TRP A 264 16.99 -6.83 10.27
CA TRP A 264 17.79 -6.29 9.15
C TRP A 264 17.08 -6.28 7.80
N LEU A 265 15.96 -6.98 7.64
CA LEU A 265 15.05 -6.81 6.51
C LEU A 265 14.66 -5.34 6.29
N ALA A 266 14.49 -4.57 7.38
CA ALA A 266 14.13 -3.16 7.30
C ALA A 266 15.24 -2.30 6.64
N ASP A 267 16.51 -2.68 6.79
CA ASP A 267 17.65 -1.91 6.23
C ASP A 267 17.76 -2.05 4.71
N LEU A 268 17.10 -3.04 4.10
CA LEU A 268 17.05 -3.20 2.64
C LEU A 268 16.23 -2.09 1.94
N PHE A 269 15.50 -1.26 2.70
CA PHE A 269 14.61 -0.22 2.20
C PHE A 269 15.12 1.18 2.59
N PRO A 270 15.70 1.97 1.66
CA PRO A 270 16.16 3.34 1.96
C PRO A 270 15.01 4.33 2.12
N TYR A 271 13.87 4.02 1.50
CA TYR A 271 12.65 4.82 1.52
C TYR A 271 11.43 3.97 1.87
N ILE A 272 10.49 4.60 2.57
CA ILE A 272 9.14 4.10 2.86
C ILE A 272 8.10 4.95 2.14
N ASN A 273 6.93 4.34 1.90
CA ASN A 273 5.77 4.96 1.29
C ASN A 273 5.22 6.05 2.21
N HIS A 274 5.22 7.30 1.74
CA HIS A 274 4.67 8.40 2.53
C HIS A 274 3.13 8.35 2.54
N SER A 275 2.56 7.92 3.67
CA SER A 275 1.13 7.79 4.09
C SER A 275 0.00 7.72 3.03
N VAL A 276 -0.13 8.65 2.07
CA VAL A 276 -1.32 8.78 1.18
C VAL A 276 -1.05 8.74 -0.31
N THR A 277 0.02 9.37 -0.81
CA THR A 277 0.45 9.11 -2.20
C THR A 277 1.02 7.71 -2.34
N HIS A 278 1.39 7.10 -1.21
CA HIS A 278 2.05 5.82 -1.10
C HIS A 278 3.34 5.74 -1.95
N ALA A 279 3.90 6.92 -2.27
CA ALA A 279 5.14 7.07 -3.03
C ALA A 279 6.34 6.86 -2.08
N PRO A 280 7.37 6.09 -2.50
CA PRO A 280 8.52 5.74 -1.67
C PRO A 280 9.52 6.90 -1.60
N ILE A 281 9.13 7.99 -0.94
CA ILE A 281 9.87 9.27 -0.87
C ILE A 281 10.38 9.60 0.52
N GLN A 282 9.75 9.07 1.57
CA GLN A 282 10.14 9.33 2.96
C GLN A 282 11.34 8.45 3.30
N LYS A 283 12.46 9.06 3.73
CA LYS A 283 13.63 8.30 4.18
C LYS A 283 13.22 7.36 5.32
N ASN A 284 13.65 6.10 5.26
CA ASN A 284 13.32 5.11 6.29
C ASN A 284 14.01 5.48 7.63
N PRO A 285 13.27 5.82 8.70
CA PRO A 285 13.85 6.36 9.93
C PRO A 285 14.73 5.36 10.70
N ILE A 286 14.48 4.06 10.54
CA ILE A 286 15.23 2.99 11.23
C ILE A 286 16.72 2.94 10.85
N LEU A 287 17.09 3.60 9.74
CA LEU A 287 18.46 3.69 9.25
C LEU A 287 19.30 4.72 10.03
N ASP A 288 18.66 5.72 10.65
CA ASP A 288 19.33 6.75 11.46
C ASP A 288 19.56 6.33 12.92
N ILE A 289 18.97 5.21 13.36
CA ILE A 289 19.08 4.68 14.73
C ILE A 289 20.03 3.47 14.75
N PRO A 290 21.08 3.43 15.59
CA PRO A 290 21.98 2.28 15.69
C PRO A 290 21.24 0.98 16.06
N ARG A 291 21.61 -0.15 15.43
CA ARG A 291 20.89 -1.43 15.63
C ARG A 291 20.88 -1.97 17.06
N ALA A 292 21.79 -1.51 17.92
CA ALA A 292 21.83 -1.86 19.34
C ALA A 292 20.91 -1.01 20.22
N GLU A 293 20.31 0.05 19.66
CA GLU A 293 19.48 1.04 20.37
C GLU A 293 17.99 0.96 19.98
N LEU A 294 17.66 0.22 18.91
CA LEU A 294 16.30 0.05 18.39
C LEU A 294 15.34 -0.59 19.41
N THR A 295 14.16 0.00 19.58
CA THR A 295 13.05 -0.56 20.38
C THR A 295 11.87 -1.01 19.51
N VAL A 296 10.71 -1.29 20.12
CA VAL A 296 9.46 -1.62 19.39
C VAL A 296 8.92 -0.38 18.66
N GLU A 297 9.07 0.78 19.29
CA GLU A 297 8.55 2.08 18.88
C GLU A 297 9.21 2.61 17.60
N ASP A 298 10.47 2.22 17.34
CA ASP A 298 11.21 2.54 16.11
C ASP A 298 10.84 1.66 14.91
N GLY A 299 10.06 0.60 15.15
CA GLY A 299 9.77 -0.43 14.15
C GLY A 299 8.84 0.05 13.04
N ILE A 300 9.17 -0.30 11.79
CA ILE A 300 8.37 0.09 10.62
C ILE A 300 7.29 -0.94 10.30
N SER A 301 6.07 -0.50 9.97
CA SER A 301 4.99 -1.42 9.55
C SER A 301 5.31 -2.03 8.17
N PRO A 302 5.04 -3.34 7.94
CA PRO A 302 5.12 -3.96 6.62
C PRO A 302 4.27 -3.25 5.55
N THR A 303 3.25 -2.49 5.96
CA THR A 303 2.35 -1.75 5.06
C THR A 303 3.00 -0.52 4.43
N VAL A 304 3.93 0.16 5.13
CA VAL A 304 4.61 1.36 4.60
C VAL A 304 5.77 1.03 3.68
N LEU A 305 6.14 -0.24 3.50
CA LEU A 305 7.22 -0.62 2.58
C LEU A 305 6.81 -0.51 1.11
N PRO A 306 7.73 -0.14 0.19
CA PRO A 306 7.45 -0.09 -1.25
C PRO A 306 6.90 -1.42 -1.77
N THR A 307 6.09 -1.41 -2.83
CA THR A 307 5.49 -2.63 -3.39
C THR A 307 6.48 -3.68 -3.93
N GLY A 308 7.76 -3.33 -4.09
CA GLY A 308 8.72 -4.20 -4.78
C GLY A 308 8.46 -4.34 -6.29
N LEU A 309 7.71 -3.40 -6.88
CA LEU A 309 7.43 -3.32 -8.32
C LEU A 309 8.02 -2.06 -8.95
N SER A 310 8.86 -2.25 -9.96
CA SER A 310 9.33 -1.23 -10.89
C SER A 310 8.37 -1.12 -12.08
N LYS A 311 8.26 0.09 -12.66
CA LYS A 311 7.40 0.37 -13.82
C LYS A 311 8.16 1.20 -14.85
N ALA A 312 8.00 0.88 -16.13
CA ALA A 312 8.61 1.60 -17.24
C ALA A 312 7.60 1.79 -18.38
N PRO A 313 7.26 3.03 -18.77
CA PRO A 313 6.42 3.28 -19.95
C PRO A 313 7.19 3.03 -21.24
N ILE A 314 6.53 2.49 -22.26
CA ILE A 314 7.08 2.21 -23.58
C ILE A 314 6.10 2.67 -24.65
N ALA A 315 6.54 3.55 -25.55
CA ALA A 315 5.81 3.85 -26.78
C ALA A 315 6.03 2.71 -27.79
N LEU A 316 4.95 2.03 -28.19
CA LEU A 316 4.93 1.03 -29.26
C LEU A 316 4.52 1.72 -30.57
N VAL A 317 5.40 1.71 -31.57
CA VAL A 317 5.10 2.19 -32.92
C VAL A 317 5.06 0.99 -33.88
N THR A 318 3.95 0.80 -34.58
CA THR A 318 3.78 -0.29 -35.56
C THR A 318 3.24 0.26 -36.90
N PRO A 319 3.41 -0.46 -38.02
CA PRO A 319 2.75 -0.13 -39.28
C PRO A 319 1.21 -0.07 -39.21
N GLN A 320 0.61 -0.67 -38.17
CA GLN A 320 -0.83 -0.69 -37.92
C GLN A 320 -1.29 0.44 -36.98
N GLY A 321 -0.38 1.20 -36.38
CA GLY A 321 -0.67 2.30 -35.45
C GLY A 321 0.29 2.40 -34.28
N GLU A 322 0.11 3.44 -33.47
CA GLU A 322 0.83 3.69 -32.21
C GLU A 322 0.01 3.26 -31.00
N GLY A 323 0.67 2.76 -29.96
CA GLY A 323 0.07 2.43 -28.67
C GLY A 323 1.05 2.66 -27.53
N ASP A 324 0.54 2.97 -26.34
CA ASP A 324 1.38 3.16 -25.15
C ASP A 324 1.25 1.97 -24.22
N LEU A 325 2.39 1.37 -23.90
CA LEU A 325 2.52 0.23 -23.02
C LEU A 325 3.19 0.64 -21.70
N GLU A 326 3.03 -0.19 -20.70
CA GLU A 326 3.82 -0.13 -19.47
C GLU A 326 4.32 -1.54 -19.14
N VAL A 327 5.63 -1.68 -18.99
CA VAL A 327 6.26 -2.88 -18.42
C VAL A 327 6.27 -2.72 -16.91
N VAL A 328 5.76 -3.73 -16.21
CA VAL A 328 5.81 -3.83 -14.75
C VAL A 328 6.67 -5.02 -14.40
N ALA A 329 7.74 -4.82 -13.62
CA ALA A 329 8.67 -5.89 -13.26
C ALA A 329 9.05 -5.80 -11.78
N GLY A 330 9.19 -6.96 -11.13
CA GLY A 330 9.52 -7.03 -9.71
C GLY A 330 8.96 -8.28 -9.05
N PHE A 331 8.69 -8.20 -7.75
CA PHE A 331 8.13 -9.32 -6.99
C PHE A 331 6.65 -9.56 -7.32
N ILE A 332 6.33 -10.68 -7.95
CA ILE A 332 4.97 -11.02 -8.41
C ILE A 332 4.13 -11.70 -7.31
N GLY A 333 4.76 -12.38 -6.35
CA GLY A 333 4.10 -13.04 -5.23
C GLY A 333 5.08 -13.86 -4.38
N VAL A 334 4.56 -14.71 -3.50
CA VAL A 334 5.34 -15.70 -2.76
C VAL A 334 4.91 -17.08 -3.23
N ARG A 335 5.88 -17.89 -3.67
CA ARG A 335 5.70 -19.29 -4.02
C ARG A 335 5.95 -20.14 -2.78
N GLN A 336 5.15 -21.18 -2.60
CA GLN A 336 5.49 -22.29 -1.71
C GLN A 336 6.04 -23.44 -2.55
N GLN A 337 7.20 -23.97 -2.19
CA GLN A 337 7.80 -25.15 -2.83
C GLN A 337 8.59 -25.94 -1.79
N ASP A 338 8.38 -27.27 -1.74
CA ASP A 338 9.14 -28.19 -0.89
C ASP A 338 9.17 -27.75 0.61
N GLY A 339 8.05 -27.17 1.08
CA GLY A 339 7.87 -26.55 2.39
C GLY A 339 8.32 -25.09 2.47
N TYR A 340 9.29 -24.66 1.68
CA TYR A 340 9.86 -23.31 1.69
C TYR A 340 8.92 -22.25 1.12
N LEU A 341 8.91 -21.07 1.74
CA LEU A 341 8.41 -19.84 1.16
C LEU A 341 9.53 -19.12 0.38
N HIS A 342 9.24 -18.75 -0.86
CA HIS A 342 10.17 -18.10 -1.78
C HIS A 342 9.52 -16.87 -2.44
N PRO A 343 10.12 -15.66 -2.36
CA PRO A 343 9.59 -14.49 -3.04
C PRO A 343 9.90 -14.51 -4.55
N GLU A 344 8.88 -14.76 -5.35
CA GLU A 344 9.01 -14.97 -6.80
C GLU A 344 9.09 -13.63 -7.56
N ILE A 345 10.04 -13.55 -8.50
CA ILE A 345 10.32 -12.37 -9.33
C ILE A 345 9.79 -12.61 -10.74
N GLY A 346 9.13 -11.62 -11.33
CA GLY A 346 8.64 -11.69 -12.70
C GLY A 346 8.37 -10.33 -13.32
N TRP A 347 7.84 -10.36 -14.55
CA TRP A 347 7.41 -9.19 -15.29
C TRP A 347 6.07 -9.39 -15.98
N ALA A 348 5.44 -8.29 -16.37
CA ALA A 348 4.22 -8.20 -17.16
C ALA A 348 4.24 -6.97 -18.09
N VAL A 349 3.36 -6.97 -19.08
CA VAL A 349 3.11 -5.83 -19.98
C VAL A 349 1.62 -5.50 -19.96
N ARG A 350 1.25 -4.22 -19.98
CA ARG A 350 -0.14 -3.73 -20.06
C ARG A 350 -0.26 -2.48 -20.93
N GLU A 351 -1.48 -2.09 -21.33
CA GLU A 351 -1.73 -0.73 -21.84
C GLU A 351 -1.43 0.31 -20.75
N GLN A 352 -0.87 1.46 -21.13
CA GLN A 352 -0.71 2.60 -20.22
C GLN A 352 -2.07 3.22 -19.88
N ASN A 353 -2.23 3.72 -18.64
CA ASN A 353 -3.45 4.41 -18.22
C ASN A 353 -3.76 5.63 -19.12
N ARG A 354 -4.87 5.54 -19.85
CA ARG A 354 -5.32 6.55 -20.83
C ARG A 354 -5.53 7.94 -20.22
N PHE A 355 -5.87 8.03 -18.93
CA PHE A 355 -5.97 9.31 -18.23
C PHE A 355 -4.60 9.95 -18.00
N LEU A 356 -3.57 9.17 -17.62
CA LEU A 356 -2.20 9.67 -17.49
C LEU A 356 -1.61 10.08 -18.86
N LYS A 357 -1.92 9.33 -19.93
CA LYS A 357 -1.59 9.75 -21.31
C LYS A 357 -2.18 11.13 -21.62
N PHE A 358 -3.46 11.34 -21.32
CA PHE A 358 -4.13 12.63 -21.57
C PHE A 358 -3.49 13.79 -20.77
N LEU A 359 -3.24 13.62 -19.47
CA LEU A 359 -2.58 14.64 -18.65
C LEU A 359 -1.16 14.98 -19.16
N ASN A 360 -0.40 13.97 -19.60
CA ASN A 360 0.95 14.18 -20.16
C ASN A 360 0.93 14.85 -21.54
N THR A 361 -0.07 14.58 -22.39
CA THR A 361 -0.26 15.30 -23.66
C THR A 361 -0.60 16.77 -23.44
N LEU A 362 -1.41 17.09 -22.43
CA LEU A 362 -1.76 18.48 -22.11
C LEU A 362 -0.59 19.29 -21.51
N LYS A 363 0.32 18.63 -20.77
CA LYS A 363 1.53 19.25 -20.16
C LYS A 363 2.44 19.96 -21.18
N GLN A 364 2.33 19.65 -22.47
CA GLN A 364 3.17 20.21 -23.54
C GLN A 364 2.67 21.56 -24.08
N LYS A 365 1.59 22.14 -23.53
CA LYS A 365 1.02 23.43 -23.95
C LYS A 365 1.31 24.54 -22.92
N PRO A 366 1.58 25.79 -23.36
CA PRO A 366 1.84 26.91 -22.45
C PRO A 366 0.58 27.32 -21.67
N GLY A 367 0.77 27.79 -20.43
CA GLY A 367 -0.32 28.26 -19.54
C GLY A 367 -0.42 27.52 -18.19
N VAL A 368 0.39 26.48 -17.97
CA VAL A 368 0.36 25.65 -16.75
C VAL A 368 1.11 26.33 -15.58
N ARG A 369 0.45 26.49 -14.42
CA ARG A 369 1.08 26.97 -13.17
C ARG A 369 2.04 25.92 -12.56
N SER A 370 2.81 26.34 -11.55
CA SER A 370 3.52 25.42 -10.64
C SER A 370 2.57 24.36 -10.08
N PRO A 371 3.02 23.14 -9.76
CA PRO A 371 2.14 22.18 -9.09
C PRO A 371 1.81 22.69 -7.68
N ILE A 372 0.72 22.19 -7.11
CA ILE A 372 0.58 22.18 -5.65
C ILE A 372 1.75 21.36 -5.11
N ASP A 373 2.56 21.96 -4.24
CA ASP A 373 3.29 21.18 -3.25
C ASP A 373 2.27 20.86 -2.15
N TRP A 374 1.75 19.63 -2.15
CA TRP A 374 0.72 19.25 -1.17
C TRP A 374 1.36 18.85 0.18
N SER A 375 2.69 18.94 0.36
CA SER A 375 3.35 18.37 1.54
C SER A 375 3.03 19.07 2.85
N GLU A 376 2.64 20.34 2.74
CA GLU A 376 2.12 21.16 3.83
C GLU A 376 0.60 20.93 4.06
N ASN A 377 -0.07 20.21 3.17
CA ASN A 377 -1.53 20.19 3.03
C ASN A 377 -2.16 18.94 3.68
N GLN A 378 -2.21 18.93 5.02
CA GLN A 378 -2.43 17.71 5.82
C GLN A 378 -3.90 17.27 6.00
N SER A 379 -4.89 18.05 5.58
CA SER A 379 -6.31 17.74 5.81
C SER A 379 -7.17 17.95 4.56
N GLN A 380 -7.41 16.88 3.80
CA GLN A 380 -8.22 16.88 2.58
C GLN A 380 -9.32 15.81 2.65
N PRO A 381 -10.60 16.13 2.39
CA PRO A 381 -11.70 15.15 2.30
C PRO A 381 -11.60 14.17 1.11
N GLU A 382 -12.64 13.34 0.91
CA GLU A 382 -12.70 12.27 -0.10
C GLU A 382 -12.66 12.77 -1.55
N MET A 383 -11.48 13.14 -2.01
CA MET A 383 -11.19 13.52 -3.39
C MET A 383 -10.74 12.28 -4.20
N PRO A 384 -11.35 11.98 -5.37
CA PRO A 384 -10.87 10.94 -6.27
C PRO A 384 -9.39 11.13 -6.63
N LYS A 385 -8.63 10.04 -6.65
CA LYS A 385 -7.20 10.01 -7.03
C LYS A 385 -6.93 10.67 -8.39
N GLU A 386 -7.91 10.64 -9.30
CA GLU A 386 -7.84 11.32 -10.60
C GLU A 386 -7.85 12.84 -10.49
N LEU A 387 -8.55 13.43 -9.51
CA LEU A 387 -8.51 14.88 -9.28
C LEU A 387 -7.25 15.30 -8.53
N ILE A 388 -6.74 14.46 -7.61
CA ILE A 388 -5.40 14.65 -7.02
C ILE A 388 -4.34 14.66 -8.13
N GLN A 389 -4.44 13.74 -9.10
CA GLN A 389 -3.59 13.72 -10.30
C GLN A 389 -3.82 14.94 -11.21
N LEU A 390 -5.07 15.38 -11.41
CA LEU A 390 -5.40 16.55 -12.22
C LEU A 390 -4.75 17.83 -11.65
N HIS A 391 -4.97 18.13 -10.38
CA HIS A 391 -4.44 19.32 -9.69
C HIS A 391 -2.91 19.29 -9.61
N SER A 392 -2.33 18.12 -9.37
CA SER A 392 -0.89 17.87 -9.48
C SER A 392 -0.28 18.26 -10.85
N HIS A 393 -1.11 18.36 -11.90
CA HIS A 393 -0.71 18.79 -13.23
C HIS A 393 -1.17 20.23 -13.57
N PHE A 394 -2.39 20.61 -13.20
CA PHE A 394 -3.13 21.79 -13.71
C PHE A 394 -3.96 22.55 -12.65
N ASP A 395 -3.58 22.52 -11.37
CA ASP A 395 -4.23 23.35 -10.33
C ASP A 395 -4.35 24.83 -10.73
N GLY A 396 -5.56 25.39 -10.57
CA GLY A 396 -5.88 26.76 -10.98
C GLY A 396 -5.65 27.06 -12.46
N GLY A 397 -5.53 26.03 -13.30
CA GLY A 397 -5.08 26.10 -14.69
C GLY A 397 -6.19 25.85 -15.70
N THR A 398 -6.06 26.44 -16.88
CA THR A 398 -7.04 26.25 -17.96
C THR A 398 -6.49 25.29 -19.01
N ILE A 399 -7.15 24.15 -19.20
CA ILE A 399 -6.85 23.23 -20.30
C ILE A 399 -7.62 23.65 -21.55
N PHE A 400 -7.02 23.46 -22.73
CA PHE A 400 -7.51 24.01 -24.00
C PHE A 400 -7.66 25.55 -24.02
N ALA A 401 -6.86 26.31 -23.25
CA ALA A 401 -6.89 27.78 -23.17
C ALA A 401 -6.67 28.59 -24.48
N GLN A 402 -6.61 27.91 -25.64
CA GLN A 402 -6.48 28.49 -26.98
C GLN A 402 -7.55 27.96 -27.96
N SER A 403 -8.56 27.23 -27.48
CA SER A 403 -9.74 26.86 -28.27
C SER A 403 -10.94 27.75 -27.92
N GLU A 404 -12.02 27.60 -28.68
CA GLU A 404 -13.35 28.14 -28.38
C GLU A 404 -14.02 27.44 -27.16
N TYR A 405 -13.36 26.45 -26.56
CA TYR A 405 -13.87 25.60 -25.49
C TYR A 405 -12.84 25.44 -24.36
N PRO A 406 -12.51 26.52 -23.62
CA PRO A 406 -11.59 26.46 -22.50
C PRO A 406 -12.23 25.79 -21.28
N TRP A 407 -11.52 24.87 -20.63
CA TRP A 407 -11.97 24.27 -19.37
C TRP A 407 -11.07 24.78 -18.25
N HIS A 408 -11.61 25.62 -17.38
CA HIS A 408 -10.87 26.15 -16.24
C HIS A 408 -10.96 25.18 -15.06
N ILE A 409 -9.83 24.72 -14.53
CA ILE A 409 -9.77 23.87 -13.35
C ILE A 409 -9.63 24.79 -12.14
N ARG A 410 -10.59 24.70 -11.21
CA ARG A 410 -10.57 25.49 -9.96
C ARG A 410 -9.30 25.17 -9.18
N ALA A 411 -8.67 26.17 -8.54
CA ALA A 411 -7.56 25.85 -7.65
C ALA A 411 -8.07 25.15 -6.39
N LEU A 412 -7.25 24.30 -5.76
CA LEU A 412 -7.62 23.57 -4.55
C LEU A 412 -8.01 24.50 -3.39
N GLN A 413 -7.43 25.70 -3.35
CA GLN A 413 -7.80 26.77 -2.42
C GLN A 413 -9.20 27.36 -2.66
N ASP A 414 -9.76 27.20 -3.86
CA ASP A 414 -11.07 27.74 -4.26
C ASP A 414 -12.20 26.70 -4.03
N TYR A 415 -11.85 25.49 -3.59
CA TYR A 415 -12.81 24.56 -3.01
C TYR A 415 -13.26 25.15 -1.66
N THR A 416 -14.53 25.49 -1.53
CA THR A 416 -15.08 26.01 -0.27
C THR A 416 -14.89 24.96 0.83
N TYR A 417 -14.37 25.34 2.00
CA TYR A 417 -14.25 24.46 3.17
C TYR A 417 -14.82 25.15 4.42
N HIS A 418 -15.45 24.36 5.29
CA HIS A 418 -16.08 24.83 6.51
C HIS A 418 -15.71 23.94 7.70
N GLU A 419 -15.36 24.55 8.83
CA GLU A 419 -15.16 23.85 10.10
C GLU A 419 -16.50 23.49 10.74
N LEU A 420 -16.72 22.20 10.99
CA LEU A 420 -17.89 21.71 11.71
C LEU A 420 -17.68 21.87 13.23
N LYS A 421 -18.34 22.87 13.84
CA LYS A 421 -18.26 23.10 15.29
C LYS A 421 -18.62 21.83 16.09
N GLY A 422 -17.63 21.25 16.76
CA GLY A 422 -17.76 20.00 17.52
C GLY A 422 -17.05 18.79 16.89
N THR A 423 -16.38 18.93 15.74
CA THR A 423 -15.52 17.90 15.15
C THR A 423 -14.28 18.52 14.50
N ASP A 424 -13.10 17.94 14.73
CA ASP A 424 -11.81 18.45 14.25
C ASP A 424 -11.55 18.17 12.74
N LYS A 425 -12.59 18.22 11.91
CA LYS A 425 -12.50 17.96 10.46
C LYS A 425 -13.20 19.05 9.65
N PRO A 426 -12.53 19.68 8.68
CA PRO A 426 -13.18 20.54 7.70
C PRO A 426 -14.02 19.70 6.73
N PHE A 427 -15.12 20.28 6.26
CA PHE A 427 -16.04 19.69 5.30
C PHE A 427 -16.18 20.62 4.09
N THR A 428 -16.15 20.07 2.88
CA THR A 428 -16.24 20.86 1.63
C THR A 428 -17.62 21.53 1.50
N GLY A 429 -17.71 22.61 0.74
CA GLY A 429 -18.97 23.06 0.15
C GLY A 429 -19.43 22.08 -0.92
N PHE A 430 -20.72 21.79 -0.94
CA PHE A 430 -21.34 20.92 -1.94
C PHE A 430 -22.50 21.66 -2.61
N ILE A 431 -22.63 21.47 -3.91
CA ILE A 431 -23.79 21.89 -4.69
C ILE A 431 -24.84 20.79 -4.52
N ASP A 432 -26.01 21.13 -3.98
CA ASP A 432 -27.07 20.15 -3.71
C ASP A 432 -27.94 19.92 -4.97
N ILE A 433 -28.31 18.66 -5.18
CA ILE A 433 -29.33 18.24 -6.15
C ILE A 433 -30.30 17.26 -5.48
N GLN A 434 -31.46 17.75 -5.08
CA GLN A 434 -32.53 16.96 -4.44
C GLN A 434 -32.09 16.14 -3.20
N GLY A 435 -31.01 16.55 -2.53
CA GLY A 435 -30.39 15.87 -1.38
C GLY A 435 -29.14 15.03 -1.70
N ASP A 436 -28.77 14.85 -2.97
CA ASP A 436 -27.46 14.31 -3.37
C ASP A 436 -26.44 15.45 -3.50
N ARG A 437 -25.19 15.18 -3.10
CA ARG A 437 -24.14 16.20 -2.92
C ARG A 437 -23.05 16.08 -3.99
N PHE A 438 -22.76 17.19 -4.67
CA PHE A 438 -21.73 17.27 -5.71
C PHE A 438 -20.69 18.35 -5.41
N THR A 439 -19.42 18.12 -5.73
CA THR A 439 -18.32 19.10 -5.59
C THR A 439 -17.92 19.62 -6.97
N GLY A 440 -18.03 20.93 -7.20
CA GLY A 440 -17.59 21.59 -8.43
C GLY A 440 -16.07 21.68 -8.52
N PHE A 441 -15.48 21.25 -9.64
CA PHE A 441 -14.01 21.19 -9.83
C PHE A 441 -13.50 21.83 -11.13
N MET A 442 -14.39 22.12 -12.09
CA MET A 442 -14.08 22.93 -13.26
C MET A 442 -15.19 23.94 -13.53
N ASP A 443 -14.82 25.07 -14.11
CA ASP A 443 -15.74 26.04 -14.70
C ASP A 443 -15.55 26.08 -16.22
N ILE A 444 -16.66 26.28 -16.93
CA ILE A 444 -16.72 26.34 -18.39
C ILE A 444 -17.61 27.52 -18.82
N GLU A 445 -17.69 27.79 -20.12
CA GLU A 445 -18.48 28.91 -20.65
C GLU A 445 -19.98 28.84 -20.29
N GLY A 446 -20.59 30.02 -20.06
CA GLY A 446 -22.01 30.18 -19.74
C GLY A 446 -22.34 30.22 -18.24
N ASP A 447 -21.34 30.48 -17.40
CA ASP A 447 -21.37 30.34 -15.93
C ASP A 447 -21.74 28.91 -15.49
N ARG A 448 -21.34 27.90 -16.28
CA ARG A 448 -21.59 26.49 -16.00
C ARG A 448 -20.36 25.88 -15.34
N CYS A 449 -20.56 24.87 -14.50
CA CYS A 449 -19.46 24.14 -13.87
C CYS A 449 -19.62 22.63 -14.03
N ILE A 450 -18.49 21.92 -14.02
CA ILE A 450 -18.43 20.46 -13.93
C ILE A 450 -18.28 20.10 -12.46
N ALA A 451 -19.14 19.22 -11.98
CA ALA A 451 -19.12 18.73 -10.61
C ALA A 451 -19.09 17.18 -10.55
N TYR A 452 -18.58 16.63 -9.46
CA TYR A 452 -18.53 15.18 -9.21
C TYR A 452 -19.22 14.83 -7.90
N GLY A 453 -19.88 13.67 -7.84
CA GLY A 453 -20.64 13.23 -6.67
C GLY A 453 -20.83 11.71 -6.64
N TYR A 454 -21.21 11.19 -5.47
CA TYR A 454 -21.38 9.76 -5.22
C TYR A 454 -22.84 9.45 -4.94
N VAL A 455 -23.54 8.90 -5.95
CA VAL A 455 -25.00 8.79 -5.97
C VAL A 455 -25.45 7.37 -5.66
N ARG A 456 -26.54 7.23 -4.89
CA ARG A 456 -27.01 5.96 -4.33
C ARG A 456 -28.26 5.43 -5.04
N ARG A 457 -28.07 4.73 -6.17
CA ARG A 457 -29.17 4.08 -6.91
C ARG A 457 -29.73 2.88 -6.13
N LEU A 458 -31.06 2.88 -5.93
CA LEU A 458 -31.81 1.69 -5.55
C LEU A 458 -32.04 0.84 -6.80
N ASN A 459 -31.48 -0.37 -6.85
CA ASN A 459 -31.73 -1.32 -7.92
C ASN A 459 -32.26 -2.64 -7.33
N SER A 460 -33.15 -3.34 -8.04
CA SER A 460 -34.07 -4.35 -7.49
C SER A 460 -33.41 -5.63 -6.94
N ARG A 461 -32.08 -5.74 -7.01
CA ARG A 461 -31.30 -6.87 -6.47
C ARG A 461 -30.02 -6.48 -5.71
N ASN A 462 -29.64 -5.20 -5.64
CA ASN A 462 -28.53 -4.75 -4.79
C ASN A 462 -28.47 -3.23 -4.62
N ARG A 463 -27.85 -2.78 -3.52
CA ARG A 463 -27.45 -1.38 -3.34
C ARG A 463 -26.09 -1.17 -4.01
N LEU A 464 -26.03 -0.31 -5.02
CA LEU A 464 -24.78 0.12 -5.65
C LEU A 464 -24.66 1.64 -5.52
N TRP A 465 -23.44 2.10 -5.27
CA TRP A 465 -23.07 3.51 -5.33
C TRP A 465 -22.32 3.75 -6.65
N GLU A 466 -22.60 4.87 -7.31
CA GLU A 466 -21.94 5.25 -8.55
C GLU A 466 -21.28 6.64 -8.43
N TRP A 467 -20.07 6.78 -8.99
CA TRP A 467 -19.46 8.09 -9.21
C TRP A 467 -20.09 8.72 -10.46
N TRP A 468 -20.80 9.83 -10.30
CA TRP A 468 -21.33 10.62 -11.41
C TRP A 468 -20.53 11.92 -11.57
N VAL A 469 -20.31 12.29 -12.83
CA VAL A 469 -19.79 13.59 -13.25
C VAL A 469 -20.89 14.29 -14.02
N ILE A 470 -21.20 15.51 -13.62
CA ILE A 470 -22.32 16.31 -14.12
C ILE A 470 -21.84 17.65 -14.64
N VAL A 471 -22.62 18.25 -15.54
CA VAL A 471 -22.53 19.68 -15.92
C VAL A 471 -23.86 20.35 -15.64
N GLY A 472 -23.82 21.58 -15.14
CA GLY A 472 -25.00 22.44 -14.97
C GLY A 472 -24.61 23.88 -14.67
N LYS A 473 -25.60 24.75 -14.45
CA LYS A 473 -25.40 26.13 -13.99
C LYS A 473 -25.77 26.23 -12.50
N PRO A 474 -24.80 26.47 -11.59
CA PRO A 474 -25.09 26.54 -10.17
C PRO A 474 -25.79 27.87 -9.84
N VAL A 475 -26.81 27.81 -8.98
CA VAL A 475 -27.57 28.98 -8.51
C VAL A 475 -27.34 29.16 -7.01
N TRP A 476 -27.06 30.39 -6.58
CA TRP A 476 -26.94 30.74 -5.16
C TRP A 476 -28.34 30.88 -4.54
N GLU A 477 -28.64 30.08 -3.51
CA GLU A 477 -29.92 30.09 -2.81
C GLU A 477 -29.88 30.85 -1.48
N GLY A 478 -28.68 31.13 -0.94
CA GLY A 478 -28.52 31.92 0.27
C GLY A 478 -27.41 31.41 1.19
N THR A 479 -27.55 31.69 2.49
CA THR A 479 -26.62 31.25 3.54
C THR A 479 -27.38 30.54 4.65
N ILE A 480 -26.97 29.33 5.06
CA ILE A 480 -27.64 28.62 6.16
C ILE A 480 -27.30 29.30 7.49
N PRO A 481 -28.29 29.66 8.35
CA PRO A 481 -28.03 30.31 9.65
C PRO A 481 -27.17 29.50 10.62
N ILE A 482 -27.08 28.18 10.43
CA ILE A 482 -26.18 27.28 11.15
C ILE A 482 -24.95 27.07 10.28
N PHE A 483 -23.75 27.26 10.86
CA PHE A 483 -22.43 27.19 10.21
C PHE A 483 -22.11 28.26 9.15
N GLY A 484 -23.09 29.02 8.64
CA GLY A 484 -22.82 30.14 7.72
C GLY A 484 -22.34 29.70 6.34
N GLN A 485 -22.69 28.49 5.90
CA GLN A 485 -22.38 27.99 4.56
C GLN A 485 -23.21 28.72 3.51
N GLU A 486 -22.58 29.16 2.43
CA GLU A 486 -23.31 29.50 1.20
C GLU A 486 -23.88 28.23 0.58
N VAL A 487 -25.15 28.29 0.19
CA VAL A 487 -25.83 27.20 -0.52
C VAL A 487 -25.86 27.53 -2.00
N TRP A 488 -25.25 26.65 -2.77
CA TRP A 488 -25.41 26.60 -4.22
C TRP A 488 -26.19 25.32 -4.55
N THR A 489 -27.12 25.40 -5.49
CA THR A 489 -27.89 24.24 -5.98
C THR A 489 -27.80 24.14 -7.49
N PHE A 490 -28.19 22.99 -8.03
CA PHE A 490 -28.58 22.90 -9.44
C PHE A 490 -30.05 22.48 -9.57
N THR A 491 -30.76 23.16 -10.47
CA THR A 491 -32.03 22.72 -11.04
C THR A 491 -31.85 21.43 -11.82
N THR A 492 -32.65 20.39 -11.55
CA THR A 492 -32.53 19.08 -12.23
C THR A 492 -32.86 19.10 -13.73
N GLU A 493 -33.42 20.21 -14.23
CA GLU A 493 -33.69 20.42 -15.66
C GLU A 493 -32.46 20.94 -16.42
N ASP A 494 -31.54 21.64 -15.74
CA ASP A 494 -30.32 22.23 -16.32
C ASP A 494 -29.07 21.34 -16.18
N VAL A 495 -29.21 20.11 -15.63
CA VAL A 495 -28.09 19.22 -15.34
C VAL A 495 -28.11 17.94 -16.18
N LYS A 496 -26.96 17.65 -16.81
CA LYS A 496 -26.71 16.39 -17.55
C LYS A 496 -25.67 15.55 -16.81
N VAL A 497 -25.90 14.23 -16.68
CA VAL A 497 -24.84 13.27 -16.29
C VAL A 497 -23.97 12.99 -17.52
N ILE A 498 -22.73 13.46 -17.50
CA ILE A 498 -21.86 13.49 -18.70
C ILE A 498 -20.76 12.42 -18.70
N ALA A 499 -20.51 11.78 -17.55
CA ALA A 499 -19.67 10.59 -17.41
C ALA A 499 -19.90 9.89 -16.06
N LYS A 500 -19.73 8.56 -16.01
CA LYS A 500 -19.66 7.76 -14.77
C LYS A 500 -18.25 7.72 -14.17
N GLY A 501 -17.68 8.91 -13.94
CA GLY A 501 -16.39 9.11 -13.28
C GLY A 501 -15.35 9.88 -14.08
N ILE A 502 -14.36 10.43 -13.37
CA ILE A 502 -13.33 11.35 -13.90
C ILE A 502 -12.54 10.77 -15.10
N PRO A 503 -12.09 9.49 -15.13
CA PRO A 503 -11.38 8.94 -16.29
C PRO A 503 -12.20 9.01 -17.58
N GLN A 504 -13.52 8.76 -17.49
CA GLN A 504 -14.41 8.71 -18.64
C GLN A 504 -14.78 10.11 -19.14
N LEU A 505 -14.91 11.10 -18.25
CA LEU A 505 -14.99 12.53 -18.64
C LEU A 505 -13.82 12.86 -19.56
N PHE A 506 -12.58 12.61 -19.10
CA PHE A 506 -11.39 12.97 -19.87
C PHE A 506 -11.22 12.16 -21.15
N GLU A 507 -11.67 10.90 -21.19
CA GLU A 507 -11.73 10.14 -22.45
C GLU A 507 -12.68 10.78 -23.48
N ARG A 508 -13.83 11.31 -23.03
CA ARG A 508 -14.79 12.02 -23.89
C ARG A 508 -14.25 13.37 -24.35
N ILE A 509 -13.65 14.16 -23.46
CA ILE A 509 -12.94 15.41 -23.79
C ILE A 509 -11.83 15.14 -24.84
N ALA A 510 -11.06 14.07 -24.68
CA ALA A 510 -10.02 13.69 -25.63
C ALA A 510 -10.58 13.33 -27.02
N LYS A 511 -11.64 12.52 -27.07
CA LYS A 511 -12.33 12.14 -28.33
C LYS A 511 -12.92 13.37 -29.04
N ALA A 512 -13.52 14.28 -28.27
CA ALA A 512 -14.06 15.56 -28.75
C ALA A 512 -12.98 16.66 -28.95
N LYS A 513 -11.68 16.32 -28.84
CA LYS A 513 -10.54 17.24 -29.04
C LYS A 513 -10.60 18.53 -28.18
N GLY A 514 -11.29 18.48 -27.04
CA GLY A 514 -11.51 19.61 -26.14
C GLY A 514 -12.87 20.32 -26.28
N GLN A 515 -13.71 19.97 -27.24
CA GLN A 515 -15.05 20.55 -27.37
C GLN A 515 -15.98 20.10 -26.22
N TYR A 516 -16.97 20.93 -25.87
CA TYR A 516 -18.05 20.57 -24.95
C TYR A 516 -18.98 19.52 -25.58
N TYR A 517 -18.59 18.25 -25.56
CA TYR A 517 -19.30 17.14 -26.21
C TYR A 517 -20.75 16.92 -25.73
N PHE A 518 -21.14 17.54 -24.61
CA PHE A 518 -22.49 17.51 -24.05
C PHE A 518 -23.39 18.66 -24.55
N ASP A 519 -22.84 19.58 -25.34
CA ASP A 519 -23.59 20.64 -26.05
C ASP A 519 -23.93 20.23 -27.50
N ASP A 520 -23.45 19.06 -27.95
CA ASP A 520 -23.88 18.41 -29.18
C ASP A 520 -25.38 18.02 -29.08
N PRO A 521 -26.24 18.41 -30.05
CA PRO A 521 -27.67 18.06 -30.03
C PRO A 521 -27.98 16.55 -29.98
N ASP A 522 -27.10 15.70 -30.49
CA ASP A 522 -27.29 14.25 -30.48
C ASP A 522 -26.78 13.60 -29.16
N PHE A 523 -26.12 14.36 -28.28
CA PHE A 523 -25.57 13.84 -27.02
C PHE A 523 -26.65 13.30 -26.07
N GLN A 524 -26.60 11.99 -25.82
CA GLN A 524 -27.39 11.32 -24.79
C GLN A 524 -26.61 11.29 -23.45
N PRO A 525 -27.15 11.87 -22.36
CA PRO A 525 -26.58 11.72 -21.02
C PRO A 525 -26.50 10.25 -20.58
N ASP A 526 -25.52 9.91 -19.73
CA ASP A 526 -25.30 8.53 -19.26
C ASP A 526 -26.44 8.02 -18.37
N ASP A 527 -27.15 8.94 -17.74
CA ASP A 527 -28.30 8.72 -16.87
C ASP A 527 -29.10 10.03 -16.76
N SER A 528 -30.41 9.95 -16.49
CA SER A 528 -31.18 11.12 -16.05
C SER A 528 -31.30 11.17 -14.54
N LEU A 529 -31.19 12.36 -13.97
CA LEU A 529 -31.39 12.61 -12.54
C LEU A 529 -32.83 12.34 -12.10
N SER A 530 -33.78 12.50 -13.03
CA SER A 530 -35.21 12.25 -12.83
C SER A 530 -35.59 10.77 -12.64
N ALA A 531 -34.68 9.82 -12.91
CA ALA A 531 -35.00 8.40 -12.98
C ALA A 531 -34.93 7.60 -11.66
N SER A 532 -34.69 8.24 -10.50
CA SER A 532 -34.56 7.48 -9.24
C SER A 532 -34.93 8.23 -7.95
N ARG A 533 -36.14 7.97 -7.46
CA ARG A 533 -36.45 7.83 -6.02
C ARG A 533 -37.23 6.52 -5.82
#